data_AF-A0A9P5M2Y9-F1
#
_entry.id   AF-A0A9P5M2Y9-F1
#
_cell.length_a   1.000
_cell.length_b   1.000
_cell.length_c   1.000
_cell.angle_alpha   90.00
_cell.angle_beta   90.00
_cell.angle_gamma   90.00
#
_symmetry.space_group_name_H-M   'P 1'
#
loop_
_entity.id
_entity.type
_entity.pdbx_description
1 polymer ?
#
loop_
_entity_poly.entity_id
_entity_poly.type
_entity_poly.pdbx_seq_one_letter_code
_entity_poly.pdbx_strand_id
1 'polypeptide(L)'
;MPYLPYIEPGLDIILPLSIFIFILNVTRDLLDSFLYCGLIGEIFIGILSGMPITGTSFLSIEIQETVQYLGYLGLICLVFEGGLITDLHILRNTIWLTLSAAMIGILMPMALSFCIMGMEFDSIEGSGYPTAIAAFSAGVSLCSTSLGSTFIILASANLQKTPIGTLIAGAAMIDDILVLVMVEIITALGQGQSDSWTIVRPAIWPKTFGADIDTEKGISRHTGFILSTLMLIVLVTIAACVEGSILLSAFLAGAVVRYTWQSVDGDEDMDLGIDRPTMMFEEYYKPIMDHILVPFFFASIGFSVPVSEMFSGSILWKGIFYACLMFLAKASVGIVVYFEFFSARWSQQWTDFKKKTLPMPEELPQQDGLPEEISTNDLVNQKLKTDPPHLDAIIVGSTMIARGGFGFLVASEAQSSGTLSLSKTPIRIPNVQGLSHKVTGRLRTLDVVEDQIFLVIIWALVLCTIVGPVVSGIAVRKKLVKEREGERCECGVIVGQRSFGNGDEGVGGCHLCL
;
A
#
# COMPACT_ATOMS: atom_id res chain seq x y z
N MET A 1 12.83 27.81 -34.27
CA MET A 1 12.41 26.40 -34.20
C MET A 1 11.21 26.24 -35.14
N PRO A 2 11.19 25.25 -36.05
CA PRO A 2 9.96 24.94 -36.77
C PRO A 2 8.92 24.44 -35.76
N TYR A 3 7.71 25.00 -35.81
CA TYR A 3 6.57 24.49 -35.06
C TYR A 3 6.19 23.10 -35.61
N LEU A 4 5.63 22.22 -34.79
CA LEU A 4 5.14 20.91 -35.24
C LEU A 4 3.84 21.13 -36.04
N PRO A 5 3.81 20.87 -37.36
CA PRO A 5 2.60 21.02 -38.15
C PRO A 5 1.57 19.96 -37.73
N TYR A 6 0.30 20.36 -37.61
CA TYR A 6 -0.79 19.41 -37.35
C TYR A 6 -0.99 18.53 -38.59
N ILE A 7 -0.73 17.24 -38.44
CA ILE A 7 -0.97 16.20 -39.45
C ILE A 7 -1.95 15.22 -38.82
N GLU A 8 -3.05 14.95 -39.53
CA GLU A 8 -4.04 13.98 -39.07
C GLU A 8 -3.40 12.58 -38.97
N PRO A 9 -3.48 11.91 -37.80
CA PRO A 9 -2.93 10.57 -37.65
C PRO A 9 -3.71 9.56 -38.48
N GLY A 10 -3.01 8.60 -39.07
CA GLY A 10 -3.64 7.51 -39.81
C GLY A 10 -4.37 6.51 -38.91
N LEU A 11 -5.16 5.64 -39.54
CA LEU A 11 -5.92 4.59 -38.86
C LEU A 11 -5.01 3.54 -38.18
N ASP A 12 -3.77 3.43 -38.64
CA ASP A 12 -2.69 2.63 -38.06
C ASP A 12 -2.28 3.08 -36.65
N ILE A 13 -2.54 4.34 -36.27
CA ILE A 13 -2.28 4.86 -34.91
C ILE A 13 -3.57 4.93 -34.10
N ILE A 14 -4.64 5.46 -34.69
CA ILE A 14 -5.92 5.69 -33.98
C ILE A 14 -6.51 4.37 -33.47
N LEU A 15 -6.51 3.33 -34.31
CA LEU A 15 -7.15 2.06 -33.99
C LEU A 15 -6.41 1.33 -32.84
N PRO A 16 -5.08 1.09 -32.89
CA PRO A 16 -4.38 0.43 -31.79
C PRO A 16 -4.46 1.22 -30.48
N LEU A 17 -4.36 2.55 -30.51
CA LEU A 17 -4.46 3.38 -29.31
C LEU A 17 -5.86 3.29 -28.67
N SER A 18 -6.92 3.36 -29.48
CA SER A 18 -8.30 3.25 -29.00
C SER A 18 -8.57 1.87 -28.42
N ILE A 19 -8.10 0.81 -29.08
CA ILE A 19 -8.22 -0.57 -28.61
C ILE A 19 -7.43 -0.76 -27.32
N PHE A 20 -6.21 -0.21 -27.22
CA PHE A 20 -5.37 -0.29 -26.04
C PHE A 20 -6.05 0.31 -24.82
N ILE A 21 -6.57 1.54 -24.92
CA ILE A 21 -7.30 2.22 -23.83
C ILE A 21 -8.55 1.42 -23.44
N PHE A 22 -9.30 0.92 -24.43
CA PHE A 22 -10.52 0.13 -24.19
C PHE A 22 -10.20 -1.19 -23.45
N ILE A 23 -9.21 -1.95 -23.93
CA ILE A 23 -8.82 -3.23 -23.34
C ILE A 23 -8.27 -3.04 -21.92
N LEU A 24 -7.50 -1.98 -21.65
CA LEU A 24 -7.01 -1.67 -20.31
C LEU A 24 -8.18 -1.53 -19.31
N ASN A 25 -9.16 -0.69 -19.64
CA ASN A 25 -10.32 -0.46 -18.77
C ASN A 25 -11.18 -1.71 -18.60
N VAL A 26 -11.48 -2.43 -19.70
CA VAL A 26 -12.28 -3.67 -19.63
C VAL A 26 -11.58 -4.74 -18.80
N THR A 27 -10.27 -4.89 -18.96
CA THR A 27 -9.49 -5.90 -18.21
C THR A 27 -9.41 -5.53 -16.73
N ARG A 28 -9.24 -4.24 -16.41
CA ARG A 28 -9.29 -3.73 -15.03
C ARG A 28 -10.61 -4.09 -14.38
N ASP A 29 -11.74 -3.71 -14.99
CA ASP A 29 -13.08 -3.94 -14.44
C ASP A 29 -13.37 -5.45 -14.27
N LEU A 30 -12.97 -6.25 -15.26
CA LEU A 30 -13.13 -7.70 -15.22
C LEU A 30 -12.36 -8.30 -14.03
N LEU A 31 -11.06 -8.03 -13.93
CA LEU A 31 -10.23 -8.60 -12.87
C LEU A 31 -10.54 -8.04 -11.49
N ASP A 32 -10.99 -6.79 -11.40
CA ASP A 32 -11.44 -6.24 -10.12
C ASP A 32 -12.73 -6.94 -9.64
N SER A 33 -13.65 -7.23 -10.56
CA SER A 33 -14.87 -8.00 -10.25
C SER A 33 -14.58 -9.44 -9.83
N PHE A 34 -13.58 -10.10 -10.43
CA PHE A 34 -13.25 -11.50 -10.15
C PHE A 34 -12.29 -11.70 -8.96
N LEU A 35 -11.23 -10.91 -8.87
CA LEU A 35 -10.09 -11.13 -7.97
C LEU A 35 -9.78 -9.92 -7.06
N TYR A 36 -10.52 -8.81 -7.15
CA TYR A 36 -10.22 -7.55 -6.44
C TYR A 36 -8.81 -7.03 -6.72
N CYS A 37 -8.36 -7.26 -7.97
CA CYS A 37 -6.99 -7.04 -8.37
C CYS A 37 -6.90 -6.53 -9.83
N GLY A 38 -7.61 -5.44 -10.12
CA GLY A 38 -7.62 -4.82 -11.47
C GLY A 38 -6.22 -4.46 -12.00
N LEU A 39 -5.30 -4.04 -11.11
CA LEU A 39 -3.94 -3.60 -11.45
C LEU A 39 -3.08 -4.67 -12.17
N ILE A 40 -3.29 -5.95 -11.88
CA ILE A 40 -2.58 -7.04 -12.61
C ILE A 40 -3.03 -7.11 -14.07
N GLY A 41 -4.29 -6.77 -14.34
CA GLY A 41 -4.82 -6.70 -15.70
C GLY A 41 -4.12 -5.67 -16.53
N GLU A 42 -3.97 -4.48 -15.98
CA GLU A 42 -3.30 -3.36 -16.65
C GLU A 42 -1.83 -3.70 -16.96
N ILE A 43 -1.12 -4.30 -15.98
CA ILE A 43 0.25 -4.80 -16.19
C ILE A 43 0.28 -5.87 -17.29
N PHE A 44 -0.64 -6.84 -17.26
CA PHE A 44 -0.68 -7.92 -18.26
C PHE A 44 -0.95 -7.40 -19.68
N ILE A 45 -1.87 -6.44 -19.84
CA ILE A 45 -2.12 -5.79 -21.13
C ILE A 45 -0.91 -4.96 -21.58
N GLY A 46 -0.23 -4.30 -20.64
CA GLY A 46 1.07 -3.66 -20.89
C GLY A 46 2.08 -4.65 -21.46
N ILE A 47 2.27 -5.78 -20.78
CA ILE A 47 3.15 -6.87 -21.22
C ILE A 47 2.80 -7.33 -22.65
N LEU A 48 1.52 -7.60 -22.93
CA LEU A 48 1.07 -8.04 -24.25
C LEU A 48 1.35 -6.98 -25.33
N SER A 49 1.20 -5.71 -24.99
CA SER A 49 1.38 -4.59 -25.93
C SER A 49 2.86 -4.23 -26.14
N GLY A 50 3.72 -4.54 -25.18
CA GLY A 50 5.18 -4.37 -25.27
C GLY A 50 5.88 -5.48 -26.06
N MET A 51 5.27 -6.67 -26.18
CA MET A 51 5.85 -7.78 -26.94
C MET A 51 5.74 -7.58 -28.46
N PRO A 52 6.81 -7.84 -29.24
CA PRO A 52 6.74 -7.92 -30.69
C PRO A 52 6.15 -9.29 -31.11
N ILE A 53 4.85 -9.49 -30.91
CA ILE A 53 4.20 -10.81 -31.09
C ILE A 53 4.19 -11.26 -32.58
N THR A 54 4.32 -10.33 -33.54
CA THR A 54 4.14 -10.64 -34.97
C THR A 54 5.10 -9.89 -35.92
N GLY A 55 6.27 -9.47 -35.45
CA GLY A 55 7.24 -8.70 -36.27
C GLY A 55 6.85 -7.23 -36.52
N THR A 56 5.72 -6.78 -35.97
CA THR A 56 5.34 -5.37 -35.80
C THR A 56 4.85 -5.20 -34.35
N SER A 57 5.32 -4.16 -33.65
CA SER A 57 4.85 -3.86 -32.30
C SER A 57 3.41 -3.35 -32.36
N PHE A 58 2.52 -3.88 -31.52
CA PHE A 58 1.12 -3.43 -31.44
C PHE A 58 1.02 -1.92 -31.16
N LEU A 59 2.01 -1.39 -30.44
CA LEU A 59 2.21 0.02 -30.15
C LEU A 59 3.64 0.43 -30.55
N SER A 60 3.80 1.55 -31.26
CA SER A 60 5.13 2.13 -31.54
C SER A 60 5.86 2.47 -30.23
N ILE A 61 7.19 2.39 -30.23
CA ILE A 61 8.01 2.76 -29.07
C ILE A 61 7.75 4.19 -28.61
N GLU A 62 7.53 5.13 -29.54
CA GLU A 62 7.24 6.54 -29.22
C GLU A 62 5.92 6.68 -28.44
N ILE A 63 4.93 5.84 -28.76
CA ILE A 63 3.65 5.82 -28.05
C ILE A 63 3.83 5.20 -26.67
N GLN A 64 4.63 4.13 -26.55
CA GLN A 64 4.95 3.52 -25.25
C GLN A 64 5.64 4.53 -24.33
N GLU A 65 6.62 5.30 -24.83
CA GLU A 65 7.28 6.37 -24.09
C GLU A 65 6.29 7.47 -23.67
N THR A 66 5.37 7.86 -24.57
CA THR A 66 4.33 8.85 -24.26
C THR A 66 3.39 8.34 -23.16
N VAL A 67 2.98 7.08 -23.23
CA VAL A 67 2.16 6.41 -22.21
C VAL A 67 2.91 6.34 -20.89
N GLN A 68 4.23 6.09 -20.91
CA GLN A 68 5.07 6.10 -19.71
C GLN A 68 5.14 7.48 -19.06
N TYR A 69 5.32 8.57 -19.83
CA TYR A 69 5.32 9.92 -19.27
C TYR A 69 3.96 10.30 -18.66
N LEU A 70 2.87 9.96 -19.35
CA LEU A 70 1.52 10.23 -18.85
C LEU A 70 1.17 9.35 -17.64
N GLY A 71 1.64 8.11 -17.64
CA GLY A 71 1.55 7.19 -16.50
C GLY A 71 2.32 7.72 -15.28
N TYR A 72 3.50 8.31 -15.47
CA TYR A 72 4.26 8.92 -14.37
C TYR A 72 3.51 10.11 -13.74
N LEU A 73 2.77 10.90 -14.52
CA LEU A 73 1.84 11.90 -13.96
C LEU A 73 0.70 11.27 -13.17
N GLY A 74 0.15 10.15 -13.65
CA GLY A 74 -0.82 9.34 -12.91
C GLY A 74 -0.29 8.87 -11.57
N LEU A 75 0.96 8.41 -11.55
CA LEU A 75 1.64 8.02 -10.32
C LEU A 75 1.78 9.20 -9.35
N ILE A 76 2.21 10.38 -9.80
CA ILE A 76 2.30 11.58 -8.95
C ILE A 76 0.94 11.90 -8.32
N CYS A 77 -0.14 11.83 -9.12
CA CYS A 77 -1.51 12.08 -8.64
C CYS A 77 -1.97 11.00 -7.64
N LEU A 78 -1.63 9.73 -7.87
CA LEU A 78 -1.93 8.62 -6.97
C LEU A 78 -1.22 8.80 -5.61
N VAL A 79 0.06 9.19 -5.62
CA VAL A 79 0.81 9.47 -4.38
C VAL A 79 0.25 10.71 -3.66
N PHE A 80 -0.16 11.73 -4.41
CA PHE A 80 -0.85 12.91 -3.87
C PHE A 80 -2.18 12.55 -3.21
N GLU A 81 -2.99 11.68 -3.82
CA GLU A 81 -4.21 11.13 -3.21
C GLU A 81 -3.90 10.43 -1.88
N GLY A 82 -2.85 9.62 -1.83
CA GLY A 82 -2.41 8.97 -0.59
C GLY A 82 -2.10 9.98 0.53
N GLY A 83 -1.44 11.08 0.20
CA GLY A 83 -1.20 12.18 1.13
C GLY A 83 -2.50 12.86 1.58
N LEU A 84 -3.45 13.01 0.66
CA LEU A 84 -4.75 13.63 0.91
C LEU A 84 -5.67 12.77 1.79
N ILE A 85 -5.62 11.45 1.69
CA ILE A 85 -6.46 10.54 2.50
C ILE A 85 -5.89 10.36 3.93
N THR A 86 -4.62 10.72 4.13
CA THR A 86 -3.93 10.53 5.41
C THR A 86 -4.50 11.45 6.50
N ASP A 87 -5.31 10.89 7.41
CA ASP A 87 -5.82 11.61 8.58
C ASP A 87 -4.84 11.57 9.76
N LEU A 88 -4.15 12.67 10.01
CA LEU A 88 -3.20 12.80 11.12
C LEU A 88 -3.88 12.75 12.50
N HIS A 89 -5.15 13.16 12.60
CA HIS A 89 -5.87 13.20 13.87
C HIS A 89 -6.24 11.78 14.34
N ILE A 90 -6.72 10.94 13.42
CA ILE A 90 -7.03 9.53 13.70
C ILE A 90 -5.73 8.76 14.00
N LEU A 91 -4.65 9.02 13.25
CA LEU A 91 -3.37 8.36 13.45
C LEU A 91 -2.78 8.65 14.84
N ARG A 92 -2.90 9.89 15.34
CA ARG A 92 -2.30 10.31 16.61
C ARG A 92 -2.80 9.52 17.83
N ASN A 93 -4.08 9.13 17.86
CA ASN A 93 -4.66 8.48 19.02
C ASN A 93 -4.30 6.98 19.14
N THR A 94 -3.93 6.33 18.04
CA THR A 94 -3.53 4.90 17.99
C THR A 94 -2.07 4.73 17.53
N ILE A 95 -1.28 5.82 17.57
CA ILE A 95 0.01 5.92 16.89
C ILE A 95 0.99 4.82 17.30
N TRP A 96 1.04 4.46 18.58
CA TRP A 96 1.99 3.46 19.09
C TRP A 96 1.72 2.06 18.52
N LEU A 97 0.45 1.66 18.50
CA LEU A 97 0.04 0.37 17.98
C LEU A 97 0.25 0.30 16.46
N THR A 98 -0.22 1.31 15.75
CA THR A 98 -0.07 1.42 14.30
C THR A 98 1.39 1.48 13.87
N LEU A 99 2.23 2.22 14.59
CA LEU A 99 3.66 2.30 14.32
C LEU A 99 4.36 0.95 14.56
N SER A 100 4.03 0.24 15.64
CA SER A 100 4.61 -1.09 15.89
C SER A 100 4.24 -2.10 14.80
N ALA A 101 3.00 -2.06 14.31
CA ALA A 101 2.52 -2.89 13.22
C ALA A 101 3.25 -2.58 11.90
N ALA A 102 3.36 -1.30 11.53
CA ALA A 102 4.09 -0.86 10.34
C ALA A 102 5.58 -1.24 10.42
N MET A 103 6.22 -1.03 11.58
CA MET A 103 7.64 -1.39 11.76
C MET A 103 7.89 -2.89 11.57
N ILE A 104 7.03 -3.77 12.10
CA ILE A 104 7.13 -5.22 11.84
C ILE A 104 6.82 -5.51 10.37
N GLY A 105 5.83 -4.82 9.80
CA GLY A 105 5.44 -4.92 8.40
C GLY A 105 6.52 -4.54 7.39
N ILE A 106 7.53 -3.78 7.80
CA ILE A 106 8.68 -3.40 6.96
C ILE A 106 9.92 -4.20 7.34
N LEU A 107 10.27 -4.23 8.62
CA LEU A 107 11.52 -4.84 9.09
C LEU A 107 11.55 -6.35 8.84
N MET A 108 10.43 -7.07 9.01
CA MET A 108 10.41 -8.51 8.78
C MET A 108 10.56 -8.88 7.29
N PRO A 109 9.78 -8.31 6.35
CA PRO A 109 10.00 -8.55 4.92
C PRO A 109 11.40 -8.14 4.47
N MET A 110 11.90 -7.01 4.96
CA MET A 110 13.24 -6.54 4.63
C MET A 110 14.33 -7.50 5.14
N ALA A 111 14.23 -7.98 6.38
CA ALA A 111 15.17 -8.94 6.95
C ALA A 111 15.14 -10.29 6.21
N LEU A 112 13.95 -10.83 5.93
CA LEU A 112 13.82 -12.08 5.15
C LEU A 112 14.23 -11.90 3.69
N SER A 113 14.21 -10.67 3.16
CA SER A 113 14.64 -10.40 1.79
C SER A 113 16.11 -10.74 1.56
N PHE A 114 16.97 -10.60 2.58
CA PHE A 114 18.37 -10.99 2.50
C PHE A 114 18.58 -12.48 2.24
N CYS A 115 17.55 -13.34 2.40
CA CYS A 115 17.61 -14.72 1.94
C CYS A 115 17.84 -14.86 0.43
N ILE A 116 17.47 -13.85 -0.39
CA ILE A 116 17.75 -13.85 -1.83
C ILE A 116 19.25 -13.88 -2.14
N MET A 117 20.09 -13.36 -1.23
CA MET A 117 21.55 -13.44 -1.34
C MET A 117 22.08 -14.88 -1.24
N GLY A 118 21.29 -15.81 -0.70
CA GLY A 118 21.63 -17.24 -0.67
C GLY A 118 21.22 -17.99 -1.94
N MET A 119 20.49 -17.34 -2.86
CA MET A 119 20.06 -17.94 -4.12
C MET A 119 21.09 -17.69 -5.21
N GLU A 120 21.44 -18.76 -5.92
CA GLU A 120 22.37 -18.72 -7.03
C GLU A 120 21.65 -18.30 -8.31
N PHE A 121 22.11 -17.23 -8.96
CA PHE A 121 21.60 -16.75 -10.24
C PHE A 121 22.61 -17.04 -11.36
N ASP A 122 22.08 -17.46 -12.51
CA ASP A 122 22.87 -17.87 -13.66
C ASP A 122 23.28 -16.61 -14.45
N SER A 123 24.58 -16.36 -14.56
CA SER A 123 25.13 -15.30 -15.40
C SER A 123 25.98 -15.87 -16.52
N ILE A 124 26.20 -15.10 -17.59
CA ILE A 124 26.97 -15.53 -18.76
C ILE A 124 28.44 -15.87 -18.41
N GLU A 125 28.98 -15.35 -17.30
CA GLU A 125 30.35 -15.59 -16.84
C GLU A 125 30.45 -16.64 -15.70
N GLY A 126 29.33 -17.26 -15.30
CA GLY A 126 29.24 -18.22 -14.20
C GLY A 126 28.03 -17.96 -13.29
N SER A 127 27.96 -18.64 -12.16
CA SER A 127 26.91 -18.40 -11.17
C SER A 127 27.33 -17.37 -10.11
N GLY A 128 26.37 -16.57 -9.64
CA GLY A 128 26.64 -15.50 -8.67
C GLY A 128 25.48 -15.27 -7.69
N TYR A 129 25.77 -14.51 -6.64
CA TYR A 129 24.82 -14.17 -5.58
C TYR A 129 24.48 -12.68 -5.60
N PRO A 130 23.21 -12.28 -5.35
CA PRO A 130 22.80 -10.87 -5.28
C PRO A 130 23.64 -10.04 -4.30
N THR A 131 23.87 -8.77 -4.63
CA THR A 131 24.45 -7.82 -3.67
C THR A 131 23.46 -7.53 -2.53
N ALA A 132 23.99 -7.02 -1.42
CA ALA A 132 23.16 -6.57 -0.31
C ALA A 132 22.19 -5.45 -0.71
N ILE A 133 22.56 -4.59 -1.67
CA ILE A 133 21.70 -3.49 -2.14
C ILE A 133 20.58 -4.04 -3.04
N ALA A 134 20.85 -5.06 -3.86
CA ALA A 134 19.82 -5.78 -4.61
C ALA A 134 18.81 -6.47 -3.66
N ALA A 135 19.31 -7.14 -2.61
CA ALA A 135 18.45 -7.76 -1.60
C ALA A 135 17.63 -6.75 -0.78
N PHE A 136 18.24 -5.60 -0.45
CA PHE A 136 17.55 -4.49 0.19
C PHE A 136 16.44 -3.92 -0.71
N SER A 137 16.74 -3.66 -1.98
CA SER A 137 15.79 -3.13 -2.96
C SER A 137 14.63 -4.09 -3.21
N ALA A 138 14.93 -5.38 -3.33
CA ALA A 138 13.92 -6.43 -3.41
C ALA A 138 13.00 -6.42 -2.18
N GLY A 139 13.57 -6.28 -0.98
CA GLY A 139 12.81 -6.21 0.27
C GLY A 139 11.89 -5.00 0.33
N VAL A 140 12.38 -3.83 -0.08
CA VAL A 140 11.61 -2.57 -0.07
C VAL A 140 10.44 -2.64 -1.05
N SER A 141 10.64 -3.22 -2.24
CA SER A 141 9.55 -3.43 -3.21
C SER A 141 8.41 -4.27 -2.62
N LEU A 142 8.75 -5.23 -1.76
CA LEU A 142 7.83 -6.08 -1.01
C LEU A 142 7.62 -5.55 0.41
N CYS A 143 7.69 -4.24 0.66
CA CYS A 143 7.23 -3.64 1.92
C CYS A 143 5.88 -2.93 1.78
N SER A 144 5.56 -2.35 0.62
CA SER A 144 4.28 -1.64 0.45
C SER A 144 3.06 -2.56 0.51
N THR A 145 1.99 -2.07 1.13
CA THR A 145 0.72 -2.77 1.36
C THR A 145 -0.39 -2.06 0.58
N SER A 146 -1.23 -2.80 -0.16
CA SER A 146 -2.33 -2.22 -0.96
C SER A 146 -3.50 -1.82 -0.07
N LEU A 147 -3.60 -0.53 0.25
CA LEU A 147 -4.73 0.02 1.00
C LEU A 147 -6.06 -0.21 0.26
N GLY A 148 -6.11 0.00 -1.06
CA GLY A 148 -7.33 -0.11 -1.87
C GLY A 148 -7.99 -1.50 -1.83
N SER A 149 -7.24 -2.56 -2.15
CA SER A 149 -7.76 -3.94 -2.10
C SER A 149 -8.16 -4.34 -0.67
N THR A 150 -7.36 -3.95 0.31
CA THR A 150 -7.64 -4.20 1.72
C THR A 150 -8.93 -3.53 2.19
N PHE A 151 -9.15 -2.27 1.79
CA PHE A 151 -10.35 -1.53 2.15
C PHE A 151 -11.60 -2.15 1.58
N ILE A 152 -11.59 -2.62 0.32
CA ILE A 152 -12.76 -3.28 -0.31
C ILE A 152 -13.15 -4.54 0.48
N ILE A 153 -12.18 -5.37 0.83
CA ILE A 153 -12.40 -6.59 1.61
C ILE A 153 -12.97 -6.26 2.98
N LEU A 154 -12.41 -5.24 3.63
CA LEU A 154 -12.86 -4.81 4.94
C LEU A 154 -14.24 -4.13 4.91
N ALA A 155 -14.57 -3.43 3.81
CA ALA A 155 -15.89 -2.82 3.56
C ALA A 155 -16.97 -3.88 3.52
N SER A 156 -16.69 -4.99 2.82
CA SER A 156 -17.64 -6.08 2.63
C SER A 156 -18.13 -6.71 3.94
N ALA A 157 -17.37 -6.52 5.03
CA ALA A 157 -17.67 -7.00 6.37
C ALA A 157 -18.00 -5.88 7.37
N ASN A 158 -18.14 -4.63 6.94
CA ASN A 158 -18.34 -3.46 7.80
C ASN A 158 -17.24 -3.27 8.87
N LEU A 159 -16.03 -3.78 8.63
CA LEU A 159 -14.94 -3.71 9.59
C LEU A 159 -14.07 -2.45 9.46
N GLN A 160 -14.32 -1.59 8.46
CA GLN A 160 -13.51 -0.40 8.18
C GLN A 160 -13.46 0.60 9.34
N LYS A 161 -14.58 0.81 10.02
CA LYS A 161 -14.71 1.76 11.13
C LYS A 161 -14.32 1.15 12.48
N THR A 162 -13.91 -0.11 12.51
CA THR A 162 -13.51 -0.79 13.75
C THR A 162 -12.05 -0.48 14.09
N PRO A 163 -11.61 -0.69 15.35
CA PRO A 163 -10.21 -0.48 15.74
C PRO A 163 -9.22 -1.27 14.87
N ILE A 164 -9.63 -2.46 14.40
CA ILE A 164 -8.85 -3.31 13.49
C ILE A 164 -8.71 -2.66 12.11
N GLY A 165 -9.79 -2.05 11.60
CA GLY A 165 -9.76 -1.32 10.34
C GLY A 165 -8.89 -0.08 10.39
N THR A 166 -8.99 0.70 11.46
CA THR A 166 -8.12 1.87 11.69
C THR A 166 -6.66 1.47 11.83
N LEU A 167 -6.37 0.37 12.52
CA LEU A 167 -5.01 -0.18 12.62
C LEU A 167 -4.45 -0.55 11.25
N ILE A 168 -5.24 -1.29 10.45
CA ILE A 168 -4.83 -1.74 9.13
C ILE A 168 -4.60 -0.54 8.19
N ALA A 169 -5.54 0.39 8.16
CA ALA A 169 -5.45 1.60 7.35
C ALA A 169 -4.22 2.43 7.72
N GLY A 170 -4.03 2.71 9.01
CA GLY A 170 -2.91 3.52 9.48
C GLY A 170 -1.55 2.85 9.24
N ALA A 171 -1.44 1.54 9.40
CA ALA A 171 -0.18 0.84 9.19
C ALA A 171 0.17 0.78 7.70
N ALA A 172 -0.81 0.57 6.81
CA ALA A 172 -0.60 0.65 5.38
C ALA A 172 -0.17 2.06 4.91
N MET A 173 -0.75 3.12 5.48
CA MET A 173 -0.32 4.50 5.19
C MET A 173 1.13 4.76 5.62
N ILE A 174 1.53 4.31 6.82
CA ILE A 174 2.92 4.44 7.28
C ILE A 174 3.87 3.62 6.38
N ASP A 175 3.47 2.42 5.97
CA ASP A 175 4.24 1.58 5.03
C ASP A 175 4.52 2.35 3.73
N ASP A 176 3.51 2.98 3.13
CA ASP A 176 3.66 3.72 1.88
C ASP A 176 4.60 4.93 2.03
N ILE A 177 4.49 5.70 3.13
CA ILE A 177 5.42 6.81 3.42
C ILE A 177 6.86 6.32 3.56
N LEU A 178 7.06 5.27 4.36
CA LEU A 178 8.40 4.74 4.63
C LEU A 178 9.00 4.11 3.36
N VAL A 179 8.19 3.43 2.55
CA VAL A 179 8.64 2.89 1.25
C VAL A 179 9.09 4.01 0.31
N LEU A 180 8.37 5.13 0.23
CA LEU A 180 8.80 6.29 -0.59
C LEU A 180 10.15 6.84 -0.13
N VAL A 181 10.39 6.93 1.17
CA VAL A 181 11.71 7.32 1.71
C VAL A 181 12.78 6.29 1.35
N MET A 182 12.45 5.00 1.41
CA MET A 182 13.41 3.94 1.07
C MET A 182 13.73 3.88 -0.42
N VAL A 183 12.79 4.21 -1.31
CA VAL A 183 13.05 4.36 -2.76
C VAL A 183 14.15 5.39 -2.99
N GLU A 184 14.08 6.55 -2.33
CA GLU A 184 15.11 7.58 -2.41
C GLU A 184 16.48 7.09 -1.91
N ILE A 185 16.49 6.29 -0.85
CA ILE A 185 17.73 5.69 -0.34
C ILE A 185 18.31 4.72 -1.38
N ILE A 186 17.46 3.93 -2.06
CA ILE A 186 17.90 3.00 -3.11
C ILE A 186 18.52 3.75 -4.29
N THR A 187 17.87 4.82 -4.76
CA THR A 187 18.37 5.62 -5.89
C THR A 187 19.68 6.32 -5.53
N ALA A 188 19.77 6.93 -4.34
CA ALA A 188 20.99 7.57 -3.85
C ALA A 188 22.16 6.59 -3.70
N LEU A 189 21.91 5.39 -3.17
CA LEU A 189 22.92 4.34 -3.04
C LEU A 189 23.36 3.77 -4.40
N GLY A 190 22.44 3.63 -5.35
CA GLY A 190 22.73 3.14 -6.71
C GLY A 190 23.64 4.09 -7.50
N GLN A 191 23.46 5.40 -7.33
CA GLN A 191 24.22 6.42 -8.05
C GLN A 191 25.55 6.80 -7.39
N GLY A 192 25.88 6.24 -6.22
CA GLY A 192 27.13 6.51 -5.51
C GLY A 192 27.28 7.95 -5.01
N GLN A 193 26.17 8.68 -4.88
CA GLN A 193 26.15 10.04 -4.34
C GLN A 193 26.19 9.99 -2.81
N SER A 194 27.26 10.52 -2.21
CA SER A 194 27.53 10.47 -0.77
C SER A 194 26.97 11.64 0.03
N ASP A 195 25.96 12.35 -0.48
CA ASP A 195 25.34 13.46 0.22
C ASP A 195 24.06 12.99 0.92
N SER A 196 24.23 12.15 1.95
CA SER A 196 23.13 11.64 2.79
C SER A 196 22.33 12.72 3.55
N TRP A 197 22.75 14.00 3.49
CA TRP A 197 22.07 15.11 4.19
C TRP A 197 20.95 15.76 3.37
N THR A 198 20.80 15.44 2.09
CA THR A 198 19.74 16.01 1.21
C THR A 198 18.38 15.32 1.40
N ILE A 199 18.38 14.12 1.98
CA ILE A 199 17.22 13.22 2.16
C ILE A 199 16.19 13.77 3.18
N VAL A 200 16.61 14.60 4.13
CA VAL A 200 15.73 15.18 5.17
C VAL A 200 15.22 16.58 4.80
N ARG A 201 15.73 17.16 3.72
CA ARG A 201 15.47 18.56 3.34
C ARG A 201 14.02 18.89 2.93
N PRO A 202 13.16 17.94 2.48
CA PRO A 202 11.76 18.27 2.21
C PRO A 202 10.91 18.46 3.48
N ALA A 203 11.37 18.00 4.65
CA ALA A 203 10.58 18.02 5.89
C ALA A 203 10.61 19.36 6.66
N ILE A 204 11.42 20.32 6.21
CA ILE A 204 11.51 21.66 6.83
C ILE A 204 10.75 22.64 5.94
N TRP A 205 9.41 22.59 5.97
CA TRP A 205 8.61 23.61 5.31
C TRP A 205 8.78 24.97 6.02
N PRO A 206 8.93 26.08 5.28
CA PRO A 206 8.95 27.40 5.87
C PRO A 206 7.57 27.74 6.44
N LYS A 207 7.52 28.30 7.65
CA LYS A 207 6.33 28.99 8.21
C LYS A 207 5.86 30.20 7.36
N THR A 208 6.40 30.39 6.17
CA THR A 208 6.29 31.59 5.32
C THR A 208 5.14 31.51 4.31
N PHE A 209 4.51 30.34 4.12
CA PHE A 209 3.34 30.18 3.24
C PHE A 209 1.99 30.29 3.96
N GLY A 210 1.98 30.81 5.19
CA GLY A 210 0.78 31.41 5.79
C GLY A 210 0.68 32.87 5.37
N ALA A 211 0.71 33.15 4.06
CA ALA A 211 0.35 34.48 3.59
C ALA A 211 -1.14 34.68 3.92
N ASP A 212 -1.47 35.80 4.59
CA ASP A 212 -2.81 36.35 4.71
C ASP A 212 -3.44 36.44 3.31
N ILE A 213 -4.04 35.35 2.85
CA ILE A 213 -5.01 35.38 1.77
C ILE A 213 -6.29 35.75 2.51
N ASP A 214 -6.78 36.97 2.31
CA ASP A 214 -8.06 37.45 2.82
C ASP A 214 -9.16 36.47 2.40
N THR A 215 -9.44 35.49 3.27
CA THR A 215 -10.38 34.39 3.06
C THR A 215 -11.75 34.80 3.62
N GLU A 216 -12.13 36.07 3.46
CA GLU A 216 -13.45 36.58 3.84
C GLU A 216 -14.53 36.17 2.82
N LYS A 217 -14.12 35.60 1.68
CA LYS A 217 -15.00 34.94 0.71
C LYS A 217 -14.65 33.46 0.67
N GLY A 218 -15.59 32.62 1.11
CA GLY A 218 -15.45 31.17 1.12
C GLY A 218 -14.83 30.64 -0.18
N ILE A 219 -13.87 29.72 -0.03
CA ILE A 219 -13.11 29.17 -1.14
C ILE A 219 -14.07 28.39 -2.05
N SER A 220 -14.31 28.89 -3.25
CA SER A 220 -15.05 28.16 -4.30
C SER A 220 -14.32 26.86 -4.64
N ARG A 221 -15.07 25.79 -4.92
CA ARG A 221 -14.52 24.46 -5.26
C ARG A 221 -13.45 24.52 -6.36
N HIS A 222 -13.68 25.34 -7.38
CA HIS A 222 -12.72 25.56 -8.47
C HIS A 222 -11.43 26.25 -8.02
N THR A 223 -11.54 27.25 -7.14
CA THR A 223 -10.36 27.91 -6.56
C THR A 223 -9.55 26.92 -5.72
N GLY A 224 -10.24 26.03 -5.02
CA GLY A 224 -9.59 24.99 -4.23
C GLY A 224 -8.84 23.95 -5.03
N PHE A 225 -9.44 23.50 -6.15
CA PHE A 225 -8.74 22.67 -7.13
C PHE A 225 -7.47 23.36 -7.62
N ILE A 226 -7.56 24.60 -8.13
CA ILE A 226 -6.41 25.34 -8.64
C ILE A 226 -5.31 25.49 -7.58
N LEU A 227 -5.67 25.84 -6.34
CA LEU A 227 -4.72 26.00 -5.26
C LEU A 227 -4.03 24.68 -4.88
N SER A 228 -4.77 23.58 -4.83
CA SER A 228 -4.21 22.25 -4.55
C SER A 228 -3.26 21.78 -5.65
N THR A 229 -3.63 21.97 -6.92
CA THR A 229 -2.79 21.66 -8.07
C THR A 229 -1.54 22.51 -8.09
N LEU A 230 -1.67 23.81 -7.77
CA LEU A 230 -0.53 24.73 -7.66
C LEU A 230 0.43 24.26 -6.57
N MET A 231 -0.08 23.88 -5.38
CA MET A 231 0.73 23.37 -4.28
C MET A 231 1.50 22.10 -4.69
N LEU A 232 0.83 21.16 -5.37
CA LEU A 232 1.47 19.96 -5.91
C LEU A 232 2.61 20.31 -6.89
N ILE A 233 2.34 21.18 -7.87
CA ILE A 233 3.34 21.58 -8.87
C ILE A 233 4.54 22.27 -8.20
N VAL A 234 4.29 23.19 -7.27
CA VAL A 234 5.35 23.93 -6.56
C VAL A 234 6.23 22.98 -5.77
N LEU A 235 5.64 22.08 -4.97
CA LEU A 235 6.40 21.13 -4.14
C LEU A 235 7.21 20.13 -4.99
N VAL A 236 6.62 19.60 -6.05
CA VAL A 236 7.31 18.71 -7.00
C VAL A 236 8.46 19.43 -7.71
N THR A 237 8.24 20.68 -8.12
CA THR A 237 9.29 21.48 -8.78
C THR A 237 10.43 21.80 -7.81
N ILE A 238 10.11 22.14 -6.55
CA ILE A 238 11.13 22.37 -5.51
C ILE A 238 11.94 21.09 -5.26
N ALA A 239 11.28 19.94 -5.16
CA ALA A 239 11.95 18.66 -4.99
C ALA A 239 12.91 18.35 -6.15
N ALA A 240 12.45 18.54 -7.39
CA ALA A 240 13.28 18.37 -8.58
C ALA A 240 14.50 19.32 -8.60
N CYS A 241 14.33 20.58 -8.17
CA CYS A 241 15.43 21.56 -8.09
C CYS A 241 16.45 21.27 -6.97
N VAL A 242 16.03 20.58 -5.91
CA VAL A 242 16.87 20.24 -4.75
C VAL A 242 17.44 18.82 -4.86
N GLU A 243 17.22 18.14 -5.99
CA GLU A 243 17.59 16.73 -6.20
C GLU A 243 17.02 15.82 -5.09
N GLY A 244 15.78 16.11 -4.66
CA GLY A 244 15.05 15.30 -3.70
C GLY A 244 13.92 14.50 -4.35
N SER A 245 13.40 13.54 -3.59
CA SER A 245 12.31 12.65 -4.03
C SER A 245 11.05 13.41 -4.48
N ILE A 246 10.77 13.34 -5.78
CA ILE A 246 9.54 13.87 -6.41
C ILE A 246 8.30 13.21 -5.79
N LEU A 247 8.32 11.89 -5.60
CA LEU A 247 7.18 11.14 -5.08
C LEU A 247 6.89 11.49 -3.61
N LEU A 248 7.92 11.61 -2.77
CA LEU A 248 7.75 12.06 -1.38
C LEU A 248 7.16 13.48 -1.31
N SER A 249 7.58 14.37 -2.20
CA SER A 249 7.05 15.73 -2.26
C SER A 249 5.59 15.78 -2.70
N ALA A 250 5.17 14.89 -3.61
CA ALA A 250 3.78 14.74 -4.02
C ALA A 250 2.91 14.25 -2.86
N PHE A 251 3.39 13.28 -2.09
CA PHE A 251 2.72 12.82 -0.86
C PHE A 251 2.57 13.97 0.15
N LEU A 252 3.66 14.70 0.41
CA LEU A 252 3.66 15.83 1.33
C LEU A 252 2.71 16.94 0.86
N ALA A 253 2.61 17.19 -0.44
CA ALA A 253 1.67 18.15 -1.01
C ALA A 253 0.22 17.78 -0.66
N GLY A 254 -0.15 16.49 -0.79
CA GLY A 254 -1.49 16.01 -0.41
C GLY A 254 -1.77 16.22 1.07
N ALA A 255 -0.80 15.88 1.94
CA ALA A 255 -0.92 16.06 3.38
C ALA A 255 -1.03 17.55 3.78
N VAL A 256 -0.27 18.43 3.13
CA VAL A 256 -0.34 19.88 3.34
C VAL A 256 -1.69 20.43 2.88
N VAL A 257 -2.20 19.99 1.72
CA VAL A 257 -3.54 20.38 1.24
C VAL A 257 -4.62 19.96 2.23
N ARG A 258 -4.56 18.73 2.74
CA ARG A 258 -5.48 18.27 3.81
C ARG A 258 -5.41 19.16 5.05
N TYR A 259 -4.20 19.42 5.56
CA TYR A 259 -4.01 20.22 6.76
C TYR A 259 -4.50 21.66 6.61
N THR A 260 -4.16 22.30 5.49
CA THR A 260 -4.57 23.69 5.18
C THR A 260 -6.09 23.81 5.08
N TRP A 261 -6.76 22.89 4.39
CA TRP A 261 -8.22 22.90 4.27
C TRP A 261 -8.94 22.63 5.59
N GLN A 262 -8.40 21.74 6.43
CA GLN A 262 -8.94 21.51 7.77
C GLN A 262 -8.83 22.74 8.67
N SER A 263 -7.78 23.56 8.52
CA SER A 263 -7.58 24.76 9.34
C SER A 263 -8.50 25.94 8.98
N VAL A 264 -9.02 25.99 7.75
CA VAL A 264 -9.88 27.08 7.26
C VAL A 264 -11.34 26.93 7.73
N ASP A 265 -11.83 25.70 7.92
CA ASP A 265 -13.21 25.41 8.38
C ASP A 265 -13.37 25.44 9.91
N GLY A 266 -12.43 26.04 10.63
CA GLY A 266 -12.27 25.89 12.08
C GLY A 266 -13.29 26.56 13.00
N ASP A 267 -14.49 26.99 12.57
CA ASP A 267 -15.41 27.64 13.53
C ASP A 267 -16.94 27.49 13.38
N GLU A 268 -17.57 26.88 12.36
CA GLU A 268 -19.07 26.93 12.32
C GLU A 268 -19.91 25.67 12.00
N ASP A 269 -19.40 24.51 11.55
CA ASP A 269 -20.29 23.36 11.25
C ASP A 269 -19.86 22.05 11.91
N MET A 270 -20.24 21.91 13.18
CA MET A 270 -20.26 20.66 13.92
C MET A 270 -21.53 19.87 13.57
N ASP A 271 -21.66 19.25 12.38
CA ASP A 271 -22.51 18.03 12.25
C ASP A 271 -22.46 17.19 10.95
N LEU A 272 -21.67 17.51 9.92
CA LEU A 272 -21.54 16.62 8.76
C LEU A 272 -20.07 16.56 8.34
N GLY A 273 -19.39 15.45 8.68
CA GLY A 273 -17.99 15.17 8.38
C GLY A 273 -17.69 15.04 6.88
N ILE A 274 -17.88 16.13 6.14
CA ILE A 274 -17.73 16.23 4.70
C ILE A 274 -16.25 16.57 4.40
N ASP A 275 -15.52 15.58 3.92
CA ASP A 275 -14.11 15.72 3.54
C ASP A 275 -13.97 16.50 2.22
N ARG A 276 -14.02 17.84 2.30
CA ARG A 276 -13.92 18.77 1.16
C ARG A 276 -12.71 18.53 0.25
N PRO A 277 -11.46 18.38 0.76
CA PRO A 277 -10.31 18.14 -0.12
C PRO A 277 -10.45 16.82 -0.87
N THR A 278 -10.90 15.75 -0.21
CA THR A 278 -11.13 14.44 -0.86
C THR A 278 -12.25 14.52 -1.89
N MET A 279 -13.37 15.21 -1.62
CA MET A 279 -14.43 15.41 -2.62
C MET A 279 -13.96 16.19 -3.85
N MET A 280 -13.12 17.22 -3.66
CA MET A 280 -12.53 17.95 -4.79
C MET A 280 -11.65 17.01 -5.63
N PHE A 281 -10.86 16.16 -4.99
CA PHE A 281 -10.06 15.17 -5.70
C PHE A 281 -10.92 14.16 -6.46
N GLU A 282 -11.98 13.63 -5.84
CA GLU A 282 -12.97 12.73 -6.44
C GLU A 282 -13.66 13.34 -7.67
N GLU A 283 -13.93 14.65 -7.65
CA GLU A 283 -14.61 15.33 -8.76
C GLU A 283 -13.67 15.63 -9.95
N TYR A 284 -12.45 16.11 -9.69
CA TYR A 284 -11.55 16.62 -10.75
C TYR A 284 -10.45 15.65 -11.16
N TYR A 285 -9.81 14.97 -10.21
CA TYR A 285 -8.64 14.11 -10.48
C TYR A 285 -9.06 12.69 -10.79
N LYS A 286 -9.93 12.13 -9.95
CA LYS A 286 -10.22 10.70 -9.92
C LYS A 286 -10.75 10.11 -11.23
N PRO A 287 -11.69 10.75 -11.97
CA PRO A 287 -12.20 10.17 -13.22
C PRO A 287 -11.10 9.98 -14.28
N ILE A 288 -10.17 10.92 -14.38
CA ILE A 288 -9.05 10.86 -15.34
C ILE A 288 -7.99 9.87 -14.84
N MET A 289 -7.75 9.87 -13.53
CA MET A 289 -6.78 8.99 -12.90
C MET A 289 -7.17 7.52 -13.04
N ASP A 290 -8.41 7.16 -12.69
CA ASP A 290 -8.87 5.76 -12.69
C ASP A 290 -8.99 5.16 -14.10
N HIS A 291 -9.34 5.96 -15.10
CA HIS A 291 -9.61 5.44 -16.45
C HIS A 291 -8.47 5.61 -17.46
N ILE A 292 -7.51 6.51 -17.18
CA ILE A 292 -6.43 6.82 -18.13
C ILE A 292 -5.07 6.75 -17.43
N LEU A 293 -4.80 7.62 -16.47
CA LEU A 293 -3.42 7.82 -16.00
C LEU A 293 -2.86 6.64 -15.20
N VAL A 294 -3.65 6.07 -14.29
CA VAL A 294 -3.24 4.89 -13.49
C VAL A 294 -3.14 3.63 -14.35
N PRO A 295 -4.11 3.31 -15.23
CA PRO A 295 -3.93 2.23 -16.18
C PRO A 295 -2.69 2.40 -17.05
N PHE A 296 -2.36 3.62 -17.48
CA PHE A 296 -1.14 3.90 -18.25
C PHE A 296 0.12 3.67 -17.44
N PHE A 297 0.14 4.07 -16.17
CA PHE A 297 1.25 3.79 -15.26
C PHE A 297 1.52 2.28 -15.17
N PHE A 298 0.49 1.48 -14.87
CA PHE A 298 0.64 0.04 -14.71
C PHE A 298 0.95 -0.68 -16.03
N ALA A 299 0.35 -0.24 -17.13
CA ALA A 299 0.70 -0.76 -18.46
C ALA A 299 2.16 -0.45 -18.82
N SER A 300 2.68 0.71 -18.42
CA SER A 300 4.07 1.11 -18.65
C SER A 300 5.06 0.21 -17.90
N ILE A 301 4.73 -0.21 -16.67
CA ILE A 301 5.51 -1.23 -15.97
C ILE A 301 5.53 -2.52 -16.80
N GLY A 302 4.40 -2.91 -17.38
CA GLY A 302 4.30 -4.08 -18.25
C GLY A 302 5.16 -3.99 -19.52
N PHE A 303 5.30 -2.82 -20.14
CA PHE A 303 6.17 -2.63 -21.31
C PHE A 303 7.64 -2.97 -21.01
N SER A 304 8.07 -2.74 -19.77
CA SER A 304 9.46 -2.95 -19.32
C SER A 304 9.76 -4.39 -18.87
N VAL A 305 8.80 -5.32 -18.90
CA VAL A 305 9.00 -6.70 -18.41
C VAL A 305 9.44 -7.65 -19.54
N PRO A 306 10.64 -8.28 -19.46
CA PRO A 306 11.10 -9.26 -20.45
C PRO A 306 10.42 -10.63 -20.26
N VAL A 307 9.32 -10.86 -20.99
CA VAL A 307 8.49 -12.09 -20.87
C VAL A 307 9.21 -13.37 -21.29
N SER A 308 10.13 -13.28 -22.25
CA SER A 308 10.88 -14.43 -22.77
C SER A 308 11.62 -15.18 -21.67
N GLU A 309 12.07 -14.48 -20.63
CA GLU A 309 12.82 -15.06 -19.53
C GLU A 309 11.94 -15.34 -18.31
N MET A 310 10.84 -14.60 -18.14
CA MET A 310 9.93 -14.69 -16.99
C MET A 310 9.42 -16.11 -16.70
N PHE A 311 9.16 -16.92 -17.73
CA PHE A 311 8.66 -18.29 -17.60
C PHE A 311 9.75 -19.37 -17.50
N SER A 312 11.01 -18.97 -17.33
CA SER A 312 12.09 -19.92 -17.06
C SER A 312 11.89 -20.59 -15.71
N GLY A 313 11.95 -21.93 -15.66
CA GLY A 313 11.68 -22.70 -14.44
C GLY A 313 12.53 -22.28 -13.23
N SER A 314 13.77 -21.82 -13.46
CA SER A 314 14.65 -21.27 -12.42
C SER A 314 14.10 -20.00 -11.78
N ILE A 315 13.68 -19.03 -12.59
CA ILE A 315 13.13 -17.73 -12.15
C ILE A 315 11.77 -17.95 -11.48
N LEU A 316 10.91 -18.77 -12.07
CA LEU A 316 9.59 -19.06 -11.54
C LEU A 316 9.65 -19.67 -10.14
N TRP A 317 10.48 -20.70 -9.93
CA TRP A 317 10.59 -21.34 -8.61
C TRP A 317 11.19 -20.40 -7.56
N LYS A 318 12.21 -19.61 -7.92
CA LYS A 318 12.78 -18.57 -7.05
C LYS A 318 11.72 -17.53 -6.68
N GLY A 319 10.94 -17.06 -7.65
CA GLY A 319 9.83 -16.12 -7.46
C GLY A 319 8.76 -16.67 -6.50
N ILE A 320 8.32 -17.92 -6.70
CA ILE A 320 7.35 -18.58 -5.81
C ILE A 320 7.90 -18.72 -4.39
N PHE A 321 9.13 -19.20 -4.25
CA PHE A 321 9.76 -19.35 -2.94
C PHE A 321 9.89 -18.00 -2.23
N TYR A 322 10.30 -16.96 -2.96
CA TYR A 322 10.42 -15.61 -2.44
C TYR A 322 9.05 -15.03 -2.04
N ALA A 323 8.01 -15.26 -2.83
CA ALA A 323 6.62 -14.91 -2.49
C ALA A 323 6.16 -15.57 -1.19
N CYS A 324 6.47 -16.86 -1.00
CA CYS A 324 6.13 -17.58 0.23
C CYS A 324 6.84 -17.00 1.46
N LEU A 325 8.12 -16.63 1.34
CA LEU A 325 8.84 -15.96 2.42
C LEU A 325 8.21 -14.61 2.76
N MET A 326 7.85 -13.81 1.75
CA MET A 326 7.22 -12.51 1.96
C MET A 326 5.82 -12.61 2.55
N PHE A 327 5.07 -13.64 2.15
CA PHE A 327 3.78 -13.97 2.73
C PHE A 327 3.91 -14.21 4.23
N LEU A 328 4.87 -15.05 4.65
CA LEU A 328 5.13 -15.33 6.07
C LEU A 328 5.60 -14.08 6.82
N ALA A 329 6.46 -13.28 6.21
CA ALA A 329 6.96 -12.04 6.79
C ALA A 329 5.83 -11.07 7.12
N LYS A 330 4.93 -10.81 6.16
CA LYS A 330 3.79 -9.91 6.39
C LYS A 330 2.71 -10.51 7.29
N ALA A 331 2.47 -11.82 7.21
CA ALA A 331 1.57 -12.50 8.13
C ALA A 331 1.97 -12.31 9.61
N SER A 332 3.28 -12.12 9.87
CA SER A 332 3.79 -11.87 11.22
C SER A 332 3.29 -10.56 11.86
N VAL A 333 2.80 -9.60 11.07
CA VAL A 333 2.20 -8.35 11.59
C VAL A 333 1.01 -8.64 12.50
N GLY A 334 0.28 -9.73 12.24
CA GLY A 334 -0.82 -10.18 13.10
C GLY A 334 -0.39 -10.50 14.55
N ILE A 335 0.90 -10.78 14.80
CA ILE A 335 1.45 -11.03 16.14
C ILE A 335 1.30 -9.80 17.04
N VAL A 336 1.31 -8.59 16.46
CA VAL A 336 1.13 -7.33 17.21
C VAL A 336 -0.21 -7.29 17.94
N VAL A 337 -1.26 -7.85 17.33
CA VAL A 337 -2.59 -7.93 17.95
C VAL A 337 -2.57 -8.81 19.20
N TYR A 338 -1.80 -9.91 19.19
CA TYR A 338 -1.61 -10.73 20.38
C TYR A 338 -0.77 -10.02 21.45
N PHE A 339 0.24 -9.26 21.03
CA PHE A 339 1.09 -8.51 21.94
C PHE A 339 0.28 -7.44 22.70
N GLU A 340 -0.61 -6.71 22.02
CA GLU A 340 -1.57 -5.79 22.66
C GLU A 340 -2.49 -6.52 23.64
N PHE A 341 -3.13 -7.62 23.22
CA PHE A 341 -4.00 -8.40 24.08
C PHE A 341 -3.28 -8.86 25.35
N PHE A 342 -2.05 -9.34 25.21
CA PHE A 342 -1.24 -9.76 26.33
C PHE A 342 -0.79 -8.59 27.22
N SER A 343 -0.38 -7.47 26.62
CA SER A 343 0.02 -6.24 27.33
C SER A 343 -1.13 -5.65 28.14
N ALA A 344 -2.33 -5.59 27.57
CA ALA A 344 -3.54 -5.13 28.27
C ALA A 344 -3.91 -6.06 29.43
N ARG A 345 -3.84 -7.38 29.22
CA ARG A 345 -4.07 -8.38 30.27
C ARG A 345 -3.04 -8.29 31.39
N TRP A 346 -1.77 -8.07 31.05
CA TRP A 346 -0.68 -7.89 32.01
C TRP A 346 -0.82 -6.60 32.82
N SER A 347 -1.18 -5.50 32.17
CA SER A 347 -1.43 -4.19 32.81
C SER A 347 -2.55 -4.27 33.84
N GLN A 348 -3.66 -4.93 33.49
CA GLN A 348 -4.76 -5.14 34.45
C GLN A 348 -4.36 -6.03 35.64
N GLN A 349 -3.61 -7.10 35.37
CA GLN A 349 -3.12 -7.98 36.43
C GLN A 349 -2.17 -7.22 37.39
N TRP A 350 -1.43 -6.24 36.88
CA TRP A 350 -0.56 -5.37 37.68
C TRP A 350 -1.34 -4.33 38.48
N THR A 351 -2.42 -3.74 37.93
CA THR A 351 -3.31 -2.84 38.68
C THR A 351 -4.04 -3.58 39.80
N ASP A 352 -4.47 -4.81 39.56
CA ASP A 352 -5.11 -5.66 40.57
C ASP A 352 -4.12 -6.09 41.66
N PHE A 353 -2.87 -6.39 41.28
CA PHE A 353 -1.80 -6.67 42.23
C PHE A 353 -1.50 -5.45 43.11
N LYS A 354 -1.48 -4.25 42.53
CA LYS A 354 -1.26 -2.98 43.23
C LYS A 354 -2.40 -2.62 44.19
N LYS A 355 -3.65 -2.89 43.79
CA LYS A 355 -4.84 -2.78 44.66
C LYS A 355 -4.78 -3.73 45.86
N LYS A 356 -4.20 -4.92 45.70
CA LYS A 356 -4.00 -5.90 46.79
C LYS A 356 -2.81 -5.60 47.71
N THR A 357 -1.88 -4.75 47.31
CA THR A 357 -0.65 -4.45 48.09
C THR A 357 -0.67 -3.12 48.83
N LEU A 358 -1.66 -2.26 48.62
CA LEU A 358 -1.83 -1.01 49.37
C LEU A 358 -2.76 -1.23 50.58
N PRO A 359 -2.41 -0.74 51.79
CA PRO A 359 -3.29 -0.85 52.95
C PRO A 359 -4.58 -0.05 52.72
N MET A 360 -5.69 -0.69 53.03
CA MET A 360 -7.05 -0.15 52.96
C MET A 360 -7.16 1.11 53.84
N PRO A 361 -7.69 2.25 53.36
CA PRO A 361 -8.06 3.34 54.24
C PRO A 361 -9.20 2.91 55.16
N GLU A 362 -9.10 3.31 56.42
CA GLU A 362 -10.00 3.01 57.52
C GLU A 362 -11.44 3.49 57.21
N GLU A 363 -12.38 2.55 57.12
CA GLU A 363 -13.80 2.83 56.85
C GLU A 363 -14.47 3.44 58.10
N LEU A 364 -15.11 4.60 57.93
CA LEU A 364 -16.06 5.16 58.88
C LEU A 364 -17.43 4.44 58.75
N PRO A 365 -18.22 4.29 59.82
CA PRO A 365 -19.38 3.39 59.84
C PRO A 365 -20.54 3.88 58.95
N GLN A 366 -21.15 2.92 58.23
CA GLN A 366 -22.33 3.07 57.36
C GLN A 366 -23.60 3.46 58.13
N GLN A 367 -24.44 4.28 57.49
CA GLN A 367 -25.87 4.41 57.78
C GLN A 367 -26.70 3.85 56.62
N ASP A 368 -27.68 3.03 56.97
CA ASP A 368 -28.53 2.22 56.09
C ASP A 368 -29.49 3.02 55.18
N GLY A 369 -29.67 2.54 53.94
CA GLY A 369 -30.97 2.55 53.25
C GLY A 369 -31.03 3.13 51.83
N LEU A 370 -30.91 2.28 50.78
CA LEU A 370 -31.68 2.26 49.51
C LEU A 370 -31.21 1.04 48.66
N PRO A 371 -31.99 0.48 47.71
CA PRO A 371 -31.63 -0.76 47.00
C PRO A 371 -30.32 -0.60 46.24
N GLU A 372 -29.44 -1.60 46.36
CA GLU A 372 -28.17 -1.70 45.63
C GLU A 372 -28.39 -1.47 44.12
N GLU A 373 -27.86 -0.36 43.59
CA GLU A 373 -27.53 -0.27 42.17
C GLU A 373 -26.48 -1.33 41.87
N ILE A 374 -26.84 -2.28 41.01
CA ILE A 374 -25.90 -3.20 40.36
C ILE A 374 -24.76 -2.35 39.81
N SER A 375 -23.59 -2.46 40.44
CA SER A 375 -22.43 -1.63 40.12
C SER A 375 -22.09 -1.81 38.65
N THR A 376 -21.98 -0.71 37.91
CA THR A 376 -21.45 -0.63 36.55
C THR A 376 -20.10 -1.34 36.38
N ASN A 377 -19.40 -1.60 37.47
CA ASN A 377 -18.18 -2.38 37.53
C ASN A 377 -18.38 -3.87 37.15
N ASP A 378 -19.55 -4.47 37.39
CA ASP A 378 -19.78 -5.89 37.04
C ASP A 378 -20.11 -6.08 35.54
N LEU A 379 -20.80 -5.12 34.91
CA LEU A 379 -21.00 -5.09 33.45
C LEU A 379 -19.69 -4.82 32.69
N VAL A 380 -18.80 -4.01 33.27
CA VAL A 380 -17.45 -3.74 32.72
C VAL A 380 -16.52 -4.96 32.91
N ASN A 381 -16.61 -5.66 34.04
CA ASN A 381 -15.84 -6.89 34.28
C ASN A 381 -16.32 -8.08 33.43
N GLN A 382 -17.60 -8.14 33.08
CA GLN A 382 -18.15 -9.25 32.28
C GLN A 382 -17.79 -9.13 30.79
N LYS A 383 -17.55 -7.92 30.26
CA LYS A 383 -17.11 -7.70 28.87
C LYS A 383 -15.63 -8.09 28.64
N LEU A 384 -14.88 -8.32 29.71
CA LEU A 384 -13.47 -8.72 29.67
C LEU A 384 -13.25 -10.23 29.77
N LYS A 385 -14.25 -11.02 29.33
CA LYS A 385 -14.16 -12.47 29.16
C LYS A 385 -13.99 -12.84 27.69
N THR A 386 -13.30 -12.01 26.91
CA THR A 386 -13.09 -12.23 25.48
C THR A 386 -12.06 -13.32 25.26
N ASP A 387 -12.44 -14.31 24.46
CA ASP A 387 -11.55 -15.32 23.89
C ASP A 387 -10.33 -14.64 23.22
N PRO A 388 -9.18 -15.33 23.16
CA PRO A 388 -8.01 -14.82 22.42
C PRO A 388 -8.40 -14.39 20.98
N PRO A 389 -7.94 -13.21 20.51
CA PRO A 389 -8.39 -12.59 19.25
C PRO A 389 -7.72 -13.24 18.02
N HIS A 390 -7.85 -14.56 17.89
CA HIS A 390 -7.19 -15.34 16.84
C HIS A 390 -7.63 -14.91 15.43
N LEU A 391 -8.93 -14.67 15.24
CA LEU A 391 -9.47 -14.28 13.93
C LEU A 391 -9.06 -12.86 13.56
N ASP A 392 -9.00 -11.94 14.52
CA ASP A 392 -8.59 -10.56 14.27
C ASP A 392 -7.11 -10.47 13.91
N ALA A 393 -6.25 -11.21 14.60
CA ALA A 393 -4.83 -11.32 14.27
C ALA A 393 -4.61 -11.92 12.87
N ILE A 394 -5.37 -12.96 12.51
CA ILE A 394 -5.30 -13.56 11.16
C ILE A 394 -5.80 -12.58 10.10
N ILE A 395 -6.88 -11.84 10.36
CA ILE A 395 -7.38 -10.81 9.45
C ILE A 395 -6.30 -9.75 9.24
N VAL A 396 -5.78 -9.14 10.31
CA VAL A 396 -4.71 -8.13 10.22
C VAL A 396 -3.49 -8.66 9.45
N GLY A 397 -2.99 -9.83 9.82
CA GLY A 397 -1.82 -10.43 9.18
C GLY A 397 -2.06 -10.77 7.71
N SER A 398 -3.24 -11.28 7.34
CA SER A 398 -3.56 -11.65 5.96
C SER A 398 -3.89 -10.44 5.07
N THR A 399 -4.52 -9.41 5.60
CA THR A 399 -4.80 -8.17 4.86
C THR A 399 -3.52 -7.43 4.51
N MET A 400 -2.51 -7.47 5.39
CA MET A 400 -1.20 -6.82 5.18
C MET A 400 -0.33 -7.46 4.10
N ILE A 401 -0.76 -8.60 3.53
CA ILE A 401 -0.01 -9.32 2.49
C ILE A 401 -0.29 -8.74 1.10
N ALA A 402 -1.50 -8.18 0.89
CA ALA A 402 -1.90 -7.65 -0.39
C ALA A 402 -0.93 -6.54 -0.83
N ARG A 403 -0.33 -6.67 -2.01
CA ARG A 403 0.65 -5.70 -2.54
C ARG A 403 -0.01 -4.72 -3.48
N GLY A 404 0.41 -3.47 -3.36
CA GLY A 404 -0.10 -2.36 -4.17
C GLY A 404 0.81 -2.03 -5.34
N GLY A 405 0.42 -1.03 -6.11
CA GLY A 405 1.23 -0.55 -7.22
C GLY A 405 2.59 0.01 -6.83
N PHE A 406 2.71 0.55 -5.62
CA PHE A 406 3.96 1.04 -5.07
C PHE A 406 5.06 -0.03 -5.03
N GLY A 407 4.73 -1.31 -4.83
CA GLY A 407 5.73 -2.37 -4.87
C GLY A 407 6.34 -2.56 -6.26
N PHE A 408 5.49 -2.50 -7.29
CA PHE A 408 5.93 -2.57 -8.69
C PHE A 408 6.75 -1.34 -9.09
N LEU A 409 6.36 -0.15 -8.63
CA LEU A 409 7.14 1.08 -8.80
C LEU A 409 8.56 0.93 -8.28
N VAL A 410 8.72 0.50 -7.02
CA VAL A 410 10.04 0.37 -6.38
C VAL A 410 10.90 -0.63 -7.16
N ALA A 411 10.32 -1.73 -7.61
CA ALA A 411 11.03 -2.73 -8.39
C ALA A 411 11.54 -2.14 -9.72
N SER A 412 10.69 -1.40 -10.43
CA SER A 412 11.07 -0.72 -11.68
C SER A 412 12.12 0.37 -11.47
N GLU A 413 12.02 1.15 -10.38
CA GLU A 413 13.00 2.20 -10.06
C GLU A 413 14.35 1.61 -9.63
N ALA A 414 14.34 0.50 -8.90
CA ALA A 414 15.57 -0.20 -8.53
C ALA A 414 16.29 -0.80 -9.75
N GLN A 415 15.52 -1.27 -10.75
CA GLN A 415 16.06 -1.74 -12.03
C GLN A 415 16.62 -0.57 -12.85
N SER A 416 15.86 0.53 -13.00
CA SER A 416 16.30 1.70 -13.76
C SER A 416 17.56 2.38 -13.18
N SER A 417 17.73 2.29 -11.85
CA SER A 417 18.91 2.81 -11.13
C SER A 417 20.15 1.91 -11.21
N GLY A 418 20.05 0.70 -11.78
CA GLY A 418 21.17 -0.25 -11.84
C GLY A 418 21.57 -0.84 -10.48
N THR A 419 20.64 -0.89 -9.53
CA THR A 419 20.92 -1.32 -8.15
C THR A 419 20.83 -2.84 -7.97
N LEU A 420 20.26 -3.56 -8.95
CA LEU A 420 19.99 -5.01 -8.90
C LEU A 420 21.18 -5.88 -9.34
N SER A 421 22.39 -5.58 -8.88
CA SER A 421 23.61 -6.28 -9.32
C SER A 421 24.02 -7.48 -8.42
N LEU A 422 24.87 -8.38 -8.94
CA LEU A 422 25.47 -9.50 -8.19
C LEU A 422 26.80 -9.13 -7.50
N SER A 423 27.02 -9.68 -6.31
CA SER A 423 28.29 -9.61 -5.59
C SER A 423 29.29 -10.58 -6.22
N LYS A 424 30.38 -10.06 -6.81
CA LYS A 424 31.44 -10.88 -7.40
C LYS A 424 32.34 -11.45 -6.30
N THR A 425 32.50 -12.77 -6.23
CA THR A 425 33.69 -13.37 -5.61
C THR A 425 34.94 -12.93 -6.38
N PRO A 426 36.04 -12.50 -5.71
CA PRO A 426 37.19 -11.94 -6.39
C PRO A 426 37.96 -13.02 -7.15
N ILE A 427 37.71 -13.16 -8.45
CA ILE A 427 38.57 -13.93 -9.34
C ILE A 427 39.82 -13.07 -9.64
N ARG A 428 40.97 -13.58 -9.18
CA ARG A 428 42.32 -13.04 -9.40
C ARG A 428 42.57 -12.87 -10.90
N ILE A 429 42.63 -11.61 -11.38
CA ILE A 429 42.85 -11.28 -12.80
C ILE A 429 44.36 -11.39 -13.12
N PRO A 430 44.82 -12.24 -14.06
CA PRO A 430 46.05 -11.97 -14.78
C PRO A 430 45.79 -10.98 -15.92
N ASN A 431 46.85 -10.23 -16.21
CA ASN A 431 46.87 -8.95 -16.90
C ASN A 431 46.60 -9.06 -18.43
N VAL A 432 46.35 -7.89 -19.06
CA VAL A 432 46.59 -7.54 -20.48
C VAL A 432 45.41 -7.59 -21.51
N GLN A 433 45.16 -6.39 -22.07
CA GLN A 433 44.62 -5.99 -23.40
C GLN A 433 43.32 -6.63 -23.94
N GLY A 434 42.23 -5.84 -23.89
CA GLY A 434 40.96 -6.14 -24.57
C GLY A 434 39.81 -5.28 -24.05
N LEU A 435 39.98 -3.96 -23.98
CA LEU A 435 39.13 -3.08 -23.15
C LEU A 435 37.78 -2.70 -23.78
N SER A 436 37.61 -2.80 -25.11
CA SER A 436 36.34 -2.42 -25.76
C SER A 436 35.32 -3.56 -25.80
N HIS A 437 35.72 -4.77 -26.19
CA HIS A 437 34.81 -5.94 -26.25
C HIS A 437 34.44 -6.48 -24.85
N LYS A 438 35.31 -6.35 -23.84
CA LYS A 438 35.00 -6.72 -22.45
C LYS A 438 34.01 -5.78 -21.77
N VAL A 439 33.98 -4.49 -22.14
CA VAL A 439 33.02 -3.52 -21.57
C VAL A 439 31.62 -3.78 -22.11
N THR A 440 31.47 -3.98 -23.43
CA THR A 440 30.18 -4.34 -24.04
C THR A 440 29.67 -5.70 -23.56
N GLY A 441 30.57 -6.69 -23.41
CA GLY A 441 30.22 -7.97 -22.81
C GLY A 441 29.75 -7.83 -21.36
N ARG A 442 30.49 -7.06 -20.55
CA ARG A 442 30.16 -6.81 -19.14
C ARG A 442 28.86 -6.04 -18.95
N LEU A 443 28.53 -5.09 -19.83
CA LEU A 443 27.27 -4.35 -19.76
C LEU A 443 26.09 -5.28 -20.02
N ARG A 444 26.17 -6.09 -21.08
CA ARG A 444 25.15 -7.12 -21.37
C ARG A 444 25.01 -8.16 -20.27
N THR A 445 26.10 -8.56 -19.61
CA THR A 445 26.01 -9.52 -18.50
C THR A 445 25.40 -8.90 -17.24
N LEU A 446 25.49 -7.58 -17.07
CA LEU A 446 24.89 -6.85 -15.96
C LEU A 446 23.39 -6.68 -16.18
N ASP A 447 22.98 -6.29 -17.40
CA ASP A 447 21.57 -6.15 -17.79
C ASP A 447 20.80 -7.47 -17.60
N VAL A 448 21.31 -8.58 -18.13
CA VAL A 448 20.66 -9.92 -18.02
C VAL A 448 20.47 -10.36 -16.56
N VAL A 449 21.40 -9.97 -15.70
CA VAL A 449 21.38 -10.33 -14.28
C VAL A 449 20.37 -9.48 -13.51
N GLU A 450 20.37 -8.18 -13.76
CA GLU A 450 19.39 -7.23 -13.20
C GLU A 450 17.97 -7.65 -13.57
N ASP A 451 17.77 -8.05 -14.82
CA ASP A 451 16.50 -8.56 -15.34
C ASP A 451 16.05 -9.82 -14.60
N GLN A 452 16.94 -10.77 -14.29
CA GLN A 452 16.56 -11.97 -13.53
C GLN A 452 16.10 -11.66 -12.11
N ILE A 453 16.79 -10.75 -11.41
CA ILE A 453 16.41 -10.36 -10.04
C ILE A 453 15.08 -9.60 -10.09
N PHE A 454 14.93 -8.67 -11.04
CA PHE A 454 13.69 -7.95 -11.29
C PHE A 454 12.52 -8.92 -11.54
N LEU A 455 12.69 -9.93 -12.40
CA LEU A 455 11.65 -10.92 -12.70
C LEU A 455 11.24 -11.75 -11.47
N VAL A 456 12.20 -12.13 -10.61
CA VAL A 456 11.89 -12.81 -9.33
C VAL A 456 11.05 -11.92 -8.42
N ILE A 457 11.38 -10.63 -8.33
CA ILE A 457 10.62 -9.64 -7.55
C ILE A 457 9.20 -9.50 -8.13
N ILE A 458 9.06 -9.34 -9.44
CA ILE A 458 7.76 -9.20 -10.12
C ILE A 458 6.88 -10.44 -9.89
N TRP A 459 7.42 -11.65 -9.99
CA TRP A 459 6.69 -12.87 -9.65
C TRP A 459 6.19 -12.86 -8.21
N ALA A 460 7.05 -12.46 -7.26
CA ALA A 460 6.64 -12.38 -5.86
C ALA A 460 5.55 -11.34 -5.62
N LEU A 461 5.67 -10.15 -6.24
CA LEU A 461 4.64 -9.10 -6.16
C LEU A 461 3.31 -9.59 -6.72
N VAL A 462 3.29 -10.17 -7.92
CA VAL A 462 2.07 -10.71 -8.56
C VAL A 462 1.43 -11.78 -7.69
N LEU A 463 2.21 -12.74 -7.19
CA LEU A 463 1.69 -13.82 -6.34
C LEU A 463 1.13 -13.28 -5.02
N CYS A 464 1.82 -12.37 -4.33
CA CYS A 464 1.32 -11.76 -3.10
C CYS A 464 0.05 -10.91 -3.35
N THR A 465 -0.02 -10.23 -4.49
CA THR A 465 -1.18 -9.42 -4.89
C THR A 465 -2.41 -10.28 -5.15
N ILE A 466 -2.26 -11.46 -5.75
CA ILE A 466 -3.40 -12.37 -5.98
C ILE A 466 -3.79 -13.11 -4.70
N VAL A 467 -2.80 -13.67 -3.99
CA VAL A 467 -3.05 -14.55 -2.85
C VAL A 467 -3.53 -13.75 -1.62
N GLY A 468 -3.06 -12.51 -1.42
CA GLY A 468 -3.42 -11.68 -0.26
C GLY A 468 -4.93 -11.44 -0.12
N PRO A 469 -5.61 -10.87 -1.13
CA PRO A 469 -7.07 -10.68 -1.15
C PRO A 469 -7.87 -11.97 -0.98
N VAL A 470 -7.41 -13.07 -1.58
CA VAL A 470 -8.07 -14.37 -1.47
C VAL A 470 -8.02 -14.89 -0.03
N VAL A 471 -6.84 -14.87 0.61
CA VAL A 471 -6.66 -15.36 1.97
C VAL A 471 -7.40 -14.49 2.97
N SER A 472 -7.29 -13.16 2.86
CA SER A 472 -7.99 -12.22 3.74
C SER A 472 -9.51 -12.31 3.57
N GLY A 473 -10.02 -12.43 2.35
CA GLY A 473 -11.44 -12.65 2.08
C GLY A 473 -11.98 -13.93 2.73
N ILE A 474 -11.22 -15.04 2.70
CA ILE A 474 -11.58 -16.27 3.39
C ILE A 474 -11.59 -16.08 4.92
N ALA A 475 -10.58 -15.39 5.47
CA ALA A 475 -10.48 -15.12 6.91
C ALA A 475 -11.67 -14.27 7.42
N VAL A 476 -12.01 -13.22 6.68
CA VAL A 476 -13.15 -12.33 6.98
C VAL A 476 -14.47 -13.10 6.89
N ARG A 477 -14.68 -13.93 5.86
CA ARG A 477 -15.88 -14.79 5.77
C ARG A 477 -16.01 -15.72 6.96
N LYS A 478 -14.90 -16.34 7.42
CA LYS A 478 -14.92 -17.20 8.60
C LYS A 478 -15.32 -16.43 9.86
N LYS A 479 -14.82 -15.20 10.04
CA LYS A 479 -15.22 -14.34 11.16
C LYS A 479 -16.72 -14.04 11.13
N LEU A 480 -17.25 -13.62 9.99
CA LEU A 480 -18.68 -13.34 9.83
C LEU A 480 -19.56 -14.57 10.10
N VAL A 481 -19.12 -15.77 9.71
CA VAL A 481 -19.84 -17.02 10.02
C VAL A 481 -19.85 -17.27 11.53
N LYS A 482 -18.70 -17.12 12.21
CA LYS A 482 -18.60 -17.31 13.67
C LYS A 482 -19.47 -16.30 14.43
N GLU A 483 -19.49 -15.03 14.01
CA GLU A 483 -20.36 -14.00 14.62
C GLU A 483 -21.84 -14.36 14.44
N ARG A 484 -22.25 -14.77 13.24
CA ARG A 484 -23.64 -15.24 12.97
C ARG A 484 -24.02 -16.53 13.68
N GLU A 485 -23.06 -17.37 14.06
CA GLU A 485 -23.28 -18.58 14.86
C GLU A 485 -23.37 -18.25 16.35
N GLY A 486 -22.57 -17.29 16.83
CA GLY A 486 -22.68 -16.73 18.18
C GLY A 486 -24.02 -16.01 18.42
N GLU A 487 -24.50 -15.27 17.42
CA GLU A 487 -25.85 -14.68 17.44
C GLU A 487 -26.97 -15.74 17.40
N ARG A 488 -26.68 -16.96 16.93
CA ARG A 488 -27.68 -18.02 16.77
C ARG A 488 -27.98 -18.81 18.04
N CYS A 489 -27.28 -18.56 19.15
CA CYS A 489 -27.49 -19.30 20.40
C CYS A 489 -27.15 -18.46 21.66
N GLU A 490 -28.12 -17.67 22.13
CA GLU A 490 -28.47 -17.64 23.56
C GLU A 490 -29.83 -18.28 23.87
N CYS A 491 -30.55 -18.76 22.85
CA CYS A 491 -31.75 -19.58 23.02
C CYS A 491 -31.64 -20.81 22.12
N GLY A 492 -31.41 -21.99 22.69
CA GLY A 492 -31.22 -23.25 21.97
C GLY A 492 -32.48 -23.74 21.25
N VAL A 493 -32.86 -23.10 20.14
CA VAL A 493 -33.94 -23.57 19.27
C VAL A 493 -33.47 -23.59 17.81
N ILE A 494 -33.41 -24.80 17.26
CA ILE A 494 -33.19 -25.04 15.83
C ILE A 494 -34.53 -24.76 15.13
N VAL A 495 -34.66 -23.63 14.43
CA VAL A 495 -35.87 -23.33 13.65
C VAL A 495 -35.81 -24.10 12.33
N GLY A 496 -36.53 -25.22 12.29
CA GLY A 496 -36.97 -25.86 11.07
C GLY A 496 -38.25 -25.21 10.53
N GLN A 497 -38.30 -25.09 9.20
CA GLN A 497 -39.45 -24.85 8.32
C GLN A 497 -40.08 -23.43 8.21
N ARG A 498 -39.93 -22.91 6.98
CA ARG A 498 -40.77 -21.98 6.21
C ARG A 498 -42.14 -21.61 6.80
N SER A 499 -42.43 -20.30 6.82
CA SER A 499 -43.69 -19.78 6.28
C SER A 499 -43.56 -18.34 5.78
N PHE A 500 -44.26 -18.06 4.68
CA PHE A 500 -44.45 -16.77 4.01
C PHE A 500 -45.34 -15.84 4.85
N GLY A 501 -45.05 -14.53 4.90
CA GLY A 501 -45.98 -13.51 5.41
C GLY A 501 -45.38 -12.10 5.44
N ASN A 502 -46.06 -11.17 4.76
CA ASN A 502 -45.75 -9.74 4.60
C ASN A 502 -45.87 -8.92 5.91
N GLY A 503 -45.09 -7.84 6.01
CA GLY A 503 -45.48 -6.61 6.71
C GLY A 503 -44.63 -6.22 7.92
N ASP A 504 -43.84 -5.16 7.73
CA ASP A 504 -43.36 -4.14 8.67
C ASP A 504 -42.67 -4.47 10.00
N GLU A 505 -41.65 -3.63 10.24
CA GLU A 505 -40.97 -3.27 11.49
C GLU A 505 -40.05 -4.31 12.15
N GLY A 506 -38.75 -3.99 12.04
CA GLY A 506 -37.70 -4.58 12.84
C GLY A 506 -37.90 -4.30 14.32
N VAL A 507 -38.28 -5.33 15.05
CA VAL A 507 -37.98 -5.47 16.48
C VAL A 507 -37.37 -6.86 16.65
N GLY A 508 -36.16 -6.88 17.21
CA GLY A 508 -35.32 -8.05 17.33
C GLY A 508 -36.03 -9.23 18.00
N GLY A 509 -36.03 -10.37 17.31
CA GLY A 509 -36.39 -11.66 17.86
C GLY A 509 -35.31 -12.17 18.82
N CYS A 510 -35.21 -11.55 20.00
CA CYS A 510 -34.54 -12.11 21.19
C CYS A 510 -35.43 -12.04 22.45
N HIS A 511 -36.65 -11.52 22.36
CA HIS A 511 -37.50 -11.25 23.54
C HIS A 511 -38.33 -12.45 24.05
N LEU A 512 -38.05 -13.68 23.61
CA LEU A 512 -38.68 -14.91 24.10
C LEU A 512 -37.62 -15.92 24.57
N CYS A 513 -36.84 -15.51 25.56
CA CYS A 513 -36.17 -16.42 26.49
C CYS A 513 -36.66 -16.05 27.89
N LEU A 514 -37.80 -16.65 28.29
CA LEU A 514 -38.37 -16.60 29.63
C LEU A 514 -38.65 -18.03 30.09
#